data_AF-A0A412CXS3-F1
#
_entry.id   AF-A0A412CXS3-F1
#
_cell.length_a   1.000
_cell.length_b   1.000
_cell.length_c   1.000
_cell.angle_alpha   90.00
_cell.angle_beta   90.00
_cell.angle_gamma   90.00
#
_symmetry.space_group_name_H-M   'P 1'
#
loop_
_entity.id
_entity.type
_entity.pdbx_description
1 polymer ?
#
loop_
_entity_poly.entity_id
_entity_poly.type
_entity_poly.pdbx_seq_one_letter_code
_entity_poly.pdbx_strand_id
1 'polypeptide(L)'
;MFHLKFYRMMDNQKKYAGNHGRKPKPDKMRHRYVFRLDDGDNARFLALFDESGKATKAEFIVSALFGREIKVIKLDKGTQDFYMRLTTFHSQFRAIGTNYNQCVRALKSNFSEKKALAFLYKLERHTLELVELSKRISALVEEFRSKYPVR
;
A
#
# COMPACT_ATOMS: atom_id res chain seq x y z
N MET A 1 19.09 4.46 -0.59
CA MET A 1 19.42 4.18 0.82
C MET A 1 19.73 5.52 1.49
N PHE A 2 18.71 6.19 2.04
CA PHE A 2 18.88 7.53 2.61
C PHE A 2 19.53 7.40 3.99
N HIS A 3 20.81 7.73 4.05
CA HIS A 3 21.59 7.82 5.28
C HIS A 3 21.26 9.17 5.94
N LEU A 4 20.37 9.16 6.94
CA LEU A 4 20.06 10.37 7.70
C LEU A 4 21.22 10.64 8.67
N LYS A 5 22.21 11.41 8.22
CA LYS A 5 23.28 11.96 9.07
C LYS A 5 22.67 12.98 10.02
N PHE A 6 22.55 12.61 11.29
CA PHE A 6 22.30 13.58 12.37
C PHE A 6 23.55 14.46 12.53
N TYR A 7 23.49 15.70 12.04
CA TYR A 7 24.49 16.71 12.35
C TYR A 7 24.40 17.05 13.84
N ARG A 8 25.46 16.71 14.57
CA ARG A 8 25.65 17.01 15.99
C ARG A 8 26.03 18.49 16.12
N MET A 9 25.07 19.34 16.46
CA MET A 9 25.36 20.71 16.90
C MET A 9 26.08 20.64 18.25
N MET A 10 27.27 21.22 18.32
CA MET A 10 28.09 21.30 19.52
C MET A 10 27.55 22.44 20.41
N ASP A 11 26.81 22.09 21.46
CA ASP A 11 26.42 23.06 22.49
C ASP A 11 27.59 23.35 23.44
N ASN A 12 27.92 24.64 23.47
CA ASN A 12 28.98 25.29 24.22
C ASN A 12 28.84 25.03 25.74
N GLN A 13 29.74 24.22 26.31
CA GLN A 13 29.72 23.88 27.73
C GLN A 13 30.23 25.05 28.60
N LYS A 14 29.31 25.75 29.27
CA LYS A 14 29.67 26.57 30.43
C LYS A 14 30.17 25.66 31.56
N LYS A 15 31.41 25.86 31.99
CA LYS A 15 32.04 25.20 33.14
C LYS A 15 31.34 25.64 34.43
N TYR A 16 30.63 24.73 35.09
CA TYR A 16 30.06 24.98 36.42
C TYR A 16 31.09 24.60 37.49
N ALA A 17 31.49 25.58 38.31
CA ALA A 17 32.29 25.37 39.50
C ALA A 17 31.43 24.72 40.60
N GLY A 18 31.81 23.51 41.04
CA GLY A 18 31.12 22.77 42.10
C GLY A 18 30.86 21.30 41.77
N ASN A 19 31.93 20.49 41.68
CA ASN A 19 31.85 19.05 41.34
C ASN A 19 31.47 18.17 42.54
N HIS A 20 30.23 18.30 43.05
CA HIS A 20 29.71 17.42 44.11
C HIS A 20 28.41 16.69 43.69
N GLY A 21 28.12 16.64 42.38
CA GLY A 21 26.91 16.03 41.83
C GLY A 21 27.20 14.91 40.83
N ARG A 22 26.20 14.05 40.61
CA ARG A 22 26.23 13.02 39.56
C ARG A 22 26.52 13.68 38.21
N LYS A 23 27.53 13.19 37.50
CA LYS A 23 27.88 13.65 36.15
C LYS A 23 26.63 13.64 35.25
N PRO A 24 26.32 14.74 34.55
CA PRO A 24 25.17 14.80 33.66
C PRO A 24 25.24 13.71 32.58
N LYS A 25 24.13 13.01 32.34
CA LYS A 25 24.03 12.12 31.17
C LYS A 25 24.15 12.94 29.88
N PRO A 26 24.93 12.48 28.89
CA PRO A 26 25.15 13.20 27.63
C PRO A 26 23.89 13.27 26.77
N ASP A 27 23.05 12.23 26.79
CA ASP A 27 21.76 12.21 26.10
C ASP A 27 20.62 12.15 27.13
N LYS A 28 20.03 13.31 27.42
CA LYS A 28 18.94 13.43 28.39
C LYS A 28 17.62 13.36 27.62
N MET A 29 16.75 12.43 27.99
CA MET A 29 15.35 12.39 27.54
C MET A 29 14.60 13.59 28.13
N ARG A 30 14.59 14.72 27.42
CA ARG A 30 14.01 15.99 27.89
C ARG A 30 12.54 16.18 27.51
N HIS A 31 12.10 15.57 26.42
CA HIS A 31 10.75 15.74 25.89
C HIS A 31 9.79 14.76 26.57
N ARG A 32 8.69 15.28 27.12
CA ARG A 32 7.61 14.49 27.71
C ARG A 32 6.33 14.70 26.92
N TYR A 33 5.75 13.61 26.45
CA TYR A 33 4.43 13.58 25.82
C TYR A 33 3.48 12.80 26.73
N VAL A 34 2.31 13.37 27.00
CA VAL A 34 1.30 12.77 27.88
C VAL A 34 0.08 12.43 27.02
N PHE A 35 -0.35 11.17 27.08
CA PHE A 35 -1.63 10.75 26.53
C PHE A 35 -2.53 10.31 27.69
N ARG A 36 -3.83 10.50 27.51
CA ARG A 36 -4.87 10.09 28.46
C ARG A 36 -5.58 8.88 27.89
N LEU A 37 -5.84 7.89 28.73
CA LEU A 37 -6.63 6.71 28.41
C LEU A 37 -7.94 6.79 29.18
N ASP A 38 -9.01 6.28 28.58
CA ASP A 38 -10.22 5.95 29.35
C ASP A 38 -10.01 4.63 30.13
N ASP A 39 -10.99 4.23 30.92
CA ASP A 39 -10.87 3.04 31.77
C ASP A 39 -10.66 1.75 30.95
N GLY A 40 -11.30 1.66 29.78
CA GLY A 40 -11.22 0.50 28.90
C GLY A 40 -9.85 0.37 28.23
N ASP A 41 -9.35 1.46 27.67
CA ASP A 41 -8.03 1.52 27.07
C ASP A 41 -6.92 1.35 28.11
N ASN A 42 -7.11 1.85 29.34
CA ASN A 42 -6.17 1.64 30.43
C ASN A 42 -6.09 0.16 30.85
N ALA A 43 -7.22 -0.55 30.92
CA ALA A 43 -7.23 -1.99 31.22
C ALA A 43 -6.47 -2.79 30.14
N ARG A 44 -6.69 -2.47 28.86
CA ARG A 44 -5.95 -3.07 27.74
C ARG A 44 -4.46 -2.76 27.80
N PHE A 45 -4.11 -1.52 28.11
CA PHE A 45 -2.71 -1.09 28.24
C PHE A 45 -1.98 -1.87 29.34
N LEU A 46 -2.60 -2.05 30.51
CA LEU A 46 -1.99 -2.79 31.63
C LEU A 46 -1.77 -4.26 31.28
N ALA A 47 -2.75 -4.92 30.62
CA ALA A 47 -2.60 -6.30 30.17
C ALA A 47 -1.40 -6.48 29.21
N LEU A 48 -1.26 -5.58 28.23
CA LEU A 48 -0.13 -5.61 27.29
C LEU A 48 1.21 -5.27 27.97
N PHE A 49 1.19 -4.39 28.98
CA PHE A 49 2.37 -4.04 29.75
C PHE A 49 2.88 -5.26 30.54
N ASP A 50 1.99 -5.97 31.23
CA ASP A 50 2.34 -7.15 32.02
C ASP A 50 2.91 -8.27 31.13
N GLU A 51 2.32 -8.50 29.94
CA GLU A 51 2.83 -9.45 28.96
C GLU A 51 4.23 -9.07 28.42
N SER A 52 4.52 -7.77 28.31
CA SER A 52 5.78 -7.28 27.74
C SER A 52 7.03 -7.49 28.63
N GLY A 53 6.83 -7.73 29.93
CA GLY A 53 7.92 -7.91 30.91
C GLY A 53 8.83 -6.69 31.11
N LYS A 54 8.39 -5.49 30.72
CA LYS A 54 9.20 -4.26 30.85
C LYS A 54 9.17 -3.72 32.28
N ALA A 55 10.26 -3.11 32.71
CA ALA A 55 10.38 -2.58 34.08
C ALA A 55 9.51 -1.35 34.32
N THR A 56 9.28 -0.53 33.30
CA THR A 56 8.44 0.67 33.42
C THR A 56 7.46 0.82 32.25
N LYS A 57 6.28 1.38 32.53
CA LYS A 57 5.26 1.71 31.52
C LYS A 57 5.80 2.59 30.40
N ALA A 58 6.69 3.53 30.74
CA ALA A 58 7.33 4.42 29.77
C ALA A 58 8.23 3.66 28.80
N GLU A 59 9.07 2.74 29.30
CA GLU A 59 9.91 1.89 28.44
C GLU A 59 9.08 0.98 27.54
N PHE A 60 7.97 0.44 28.06
CA PHE A 60 7.02 -0.31 27.24
C PHE A 60 6.49 0.53 26.08
N ILE A 61 5.99 1.74 26.34
CA ILE A 61 5.46 2.65 25.30
C ILE A 61 6.53 3.00 24.27
N VAL A 62 7.75 3.36 24.70
CA VAL A 62 8.85 3.67 23.79
C VAL A 62 9.20 2.44 22.93
N SER A 63 9.25 1.25 23.54
CA SER A 63 9.50 0.01 22.80
C SER A 63 8.35 -0.37 21.86
N ALA A 64 7.10 -0.05 22.19
CA ALA A 64 5.95 -0.31 21.33
C ALA A 64 5.92 0.67 20.14
N LEU A 65 6.24 1.94 20.37
CA LEU A 65 6.28 2.98 19.33
C LEU A 65 7.45 2.82 18.37
N PHE A 66 8.64 2.43 18.87
CA PHE A 66 9.86 2.39 18.07
C PHE A 66 10.39 0.97 17.80
N GLY A 67 9.86 -0.06 18.48
CA GLY A 67 10.24 -1.46 18.27
C GLY A 67 9.43 -2.15 17.17
N ARG A 68 8.34 -1.55 16.70
CA ARG A 68 7.63 -1.96 15.49
C ARG A 68 8.04 -1.00 14.37
N GLU A 69 8.41 -1.54 13.20
CA GLU A 69 8.53 -0.70 12.01
C GLU A 69 7.17 -0.05 11.76
N ILE A 70 7.04 1.24 12.08
CA ILE A 70 5.89 2.02 11.63
C ILE A 70 6.04 2.16 10.13
N LYS A 71 5.44 1.22 9.39
CA LYS A 71 5.36 1.30 7.94
C LYS A 71 4.37 2.42 7.60
N VAL A 72 4.87 3.65 7.52
CA VAL A 72 4.11 4.79 7.01
C VAL A 72 3.98 4.60 5.50
N ILE A 73 3.01 3.78 5.08
CA ILE A 73 2.68 3.67 3.67
C ILE A 73 1.89 4.93 3.32
N LYS A 74 2.54 5.88 2.64
CA LYS A 74 1.84 6.97 1.96
C LYS A 74 1.05 6.35 0.80
N LEU A 75 -0.15 5.83 1.09
CA LEU A 75 -1.07 5.38 0.06
C LEU A 75 -1.61 6.62 -0.65
N ASP A 76 -1.09 6.88 -1.84
CA ASP A 76 -1.83 7.70 -2.78
C ASP A 76 -3.09 6.93 -3.20
N LYS A 77 -4.26 7.45 -2.82
CA LYS A 77 -5.57 6.84 -3.12
C LYS A 77 -5.75 6.66 -4.64
N GLY A 78 -5.21 7.57 -5.46
CA GLY A 78 -5.28 7.48 -6.91
C GLY A 78 -4.55 6.26 -7.45
N THR A 79 -3.33 6.02 -6.98
CA THR A 79 -2.53 4.85 -7.35
C THR A 79 -3.19 3.53 -6.96
N GLN A 80 -3.82 3.45 -5.79
CA GLN A 80 -4.53 2.24 -5.35
C GLN A 80 -5.79 1.96 -6.17
N ASP A 81 -6.60 2.99 -6.44
CA ASP A 81 -7.80 2.86 -7.27
C ASP A 81 -7.43 2.44 -8.70
N PHE A 82 -6.32 2.98 -9.23
CA PHE A 82 -5.78 2.58 -10.52
C PHE A 82 -5.41 1.09 -10.56
N TYR A 83 -4.68 0.57 -9.58
CA TYR A 83 -4.32 -0.86 -9.53
C TYR A 83 -5.54 -1.77 -9.36
N MET A 84 -6.54 -1.37 -8.55
CA MET A 84 -7.80 -2.09 -8.45
C MET A 84 -8.53 -2.14 -9.80
N ARG A 85 -8.65 -1.00 -10.49
CA ARG A 85 -9.30 -0.93 -11.81
C ARG A 85 -8.57 -1.78 -12.85
N LEU A 86 -7.23 -1.78 -12.85
CA LEU A 86 -6.44 -2.62 -13.76
C LEU A 86 -6.65 -4.11 -13.50
N THR A 87 -6.75 -4.51 -12.24
CA THR A 87 -7.02 -5.90 -11.86
C THR A 87 -8.41 -6.34 -12.35
N THR A 88 -9.43 -5.50 -12.15
CA THR A 88 -10.79 -5.74 -12.64
C THR A 88 -10.86 -5.76 -14.16
N PHE A 89 -10.11 -4.88 -14.83
CA PHE A 89 -10.01 -4.88 -16.29
C PHE A 89 -9.42 -6.20 -16.82
N HIS A 90 -8.36 -6.71 -16.21
CA HIS A 90 -7.78 -8.00 -16.59
C HIS A 90 -8.75 -9.18 -16.41
N SER A 91 -9.56 -9.18 -15.34
CA SER A 91 -10.57 -10.23 -15.12
C SER A 91 -11.67 -10.19 -16.18
N GLN A 92 -12.06 -9.01 -16.65
CA GLN A 92 -13.02 -8.85 -17.76
C GLN A 92 -12.51 -9.49 -19.06
N PHE A 93 -11.24 -9.29 -19.44
CA PHE A 93 -10.66 -9.92 -20.62
C PHE A 93 -10.68 -11.45 -20.54
N ARG A 94 -10.35 -12.00 -19.37
CA ARG A 94 -10.42 -13.46 -19.14
C ARG A 94 -11.85 -13.98 -19.26
N ALA A 95 -12.83 -13.25 -18.74
CA ALA A 95 -14.24 -13.60 -18.84
C ALA A 95 -14.71 -13.61 -20.32
N ILE A 96 -14.32 -12.58 -21.11
CA ILE A 96 -14.62 -12.53 -22.55
C ILE A 96 -14.05 -13.76 -23.26
N GLY A 97 -12.79 -14.14 -23.01
CA GLY A 97 -12.18 -15.32 -23.63
C GLY A 97 -12.89 -16.63 -23.24
N THR A 98 -13.34 -16.74 -22.00
CA THR A 98 -14.12 -17.91 -21.53
C THR A 98 -15.48 -17.97 -22.24
N ASN A 99 -16.19 -16.84 -22.32
CA ASN A 99 -17.48 -16.74 -23.00
C ASN A 99 -17.35 -17.01 -24.50
N TYR A 100 -16.28 -16.55 -25.13
CA TYR A 100 -15.99 -16.82 -26.55
C TYR A 100 -15.91 -18.33 -26.81
N ASN A 101 -15.11 -19.04 -26.01
CA ASN A 101 -14.97 -20.49 -26.12
C ASN A 101 -16.30 -21.22 -25.91
N GLN A 102 -17.11 -20.77 -24.95
CA GLN A 102 -18.44 -21.33 -24.71
C GLN A 102 -19.38 -21.11 -25.91
N CYS A 103 -19.43 -19.90 -26.45
CA CYS A 103 -20.24 -19.57 -27.62
C CYS A 103 -19.86 -20.42 -28.84
N VAL A 104 -18.57 -20.54 -29.16
CA VAL A 104 -18.11 -21.34 -30.32
C VAL A 104 -18.48 -22.82 -30.14
N ARG A 105 -18.30 -23.37 -28.93
CA ARG A 105 -18.72 -24.75 -28.63
C ARG A 105 -20.22 -24.96 -28.79
N ALA A 106 -21.03 -24.02 -28.29
CA ALA A 106 -22.49 -24.08 -28.40
C ALA A 106 -22.98 -23.94 -29.86
N LEU A 107 -22.32 -23.08 -30.65
CA LEU A 107 -22.61 -22.93 -32.08
C LEU A 107 -22.33 -24.23 -32.84
N LYS A 108 -21.23 -24.92 -32.51
CA LYS A 108 -20.87 -26.20 -33.12
C LYS A 108 -21.85 -27.32 -32.77
N SER A 109 -22.37 -27.37 -31.53
CA SER A 109 -23.22 -28.48 -31.08
C SER A 109 -24.70 -28.32 -31.40
N ASN A 110 -25.22 -27.09 -31.44
CA ASN A 110 -26.67 -26.85 -31.40
C ASN A 110 -27.26 -26.32 -32.72
N PHE A 111 -26.43 -25.91 -33.68
CA PHE A 111 -26.90 -25.29 -34.93
C PHE A 111 -26.39 -26.04 -36.16
N SER A 112 -27.16 -25.96 -37.24
CA SER A 112 -26.68 -26.40 -38.56
C SER A 112 -25.56 -25.49 -39.06
N GLU A 113 -24.67 -26.05 -39.87
CA GLU A 113 -23.43 -25.41 -40.31
C GLU A 113 -23.67 -24.02 -40.94
N LYS A 114 -24.70 -23.89 -41.78
CA LYS A 114 -25.10 -22.60 -42.39
C LYS A 114 -25.50 -21.54 -41.35
N LYS A 115 -26.22 -21.92 -40.28
CA LYS A 115 -26.61 -20.99 -39.21
C LYS A 115 -25.43 -20.68 -38.29
N ALA A 116 -24.61 -21.68 -37.97
CA ALA A 116 -23.41 -21.51 -37.17
C ALA A 116 -22.43 -20.51 -37.84
N LEU A 117 -22.19 -20.65 -39.16
CA LEU A 117 -21.39 -19.71 -39.93
C LEU A 117 -21.93 -18.27 -39.88
N ALA A 118 -23.24 -18.08 -40.02
CA ALA A 118 -23.84 -16.75 -39.93
C ALA A 118 -23.62 -16.09 -38.56
N PHE A 119 -23.64 -16.85 -37.47
CA PHE A 119 -23.32 -16.35 -36.14
C PHE A 119 -21.82 -16.13 -35.94
N LEU A 120 -20.96 -16.97 -36.51
CA LEU A 120 -19.51 -16.80 -36.45
C LEU A 120 -19.06 -15.50 -37.13
N TYR A 121 -19.63 -15.12 -38.27
CA TYR A 121 -19.33 -13.83 -38.90
C TYR A 121 -19.70 -12.63 -38.02
N LYS A 122 -20.79 -12.72 -37.26
CA LYS A 122 -21.14 -11.67 -36.28
C LYS A 122 -20.16 -11.63 -35.12
N LEU A 123 -19.76 -12.80 -34.62
CA LEU A 123 -18.78 -12.92 -33.54
C LEU A 123 -17.41 -12.37 -33.96
N GLU A 124 -16.98 -12.64 -35.19
CA GLU A 124 -15.76 -12.08 -35.79
C GLU A 124 -15.80 -10.55 -35.81
N ARG A 125 -16.91 -9.95 -36.26
CA ARG A 125 -17.08 -8.48 -36.24
C ARG A 125 -16.89 -7.89 -34.84
N HIS A 126 -17.54 -8.46 -33.83
CA HIS A 126 -17.37 -7.99 -32.45
C HIS A 126 -15.95 -8.21 -31.92
N THR A 127 -15.26 -9.26 -32.38
CA THR A 127 -13.86 -9.51 -32.04
C THR A 127 -12.94 -8.44 -32.64
N LEU A 128 -13.22 -7.98 -33.87
CA LEU A 128 -12.50 -6.86 -34.49
C LEU A 128 -12.72 -5.55 -33.74
N GLU A 129 -13.95 -5.26 -33.35
CA GLU A 129 -14.30 -4.09 -32.52
C GLU A 129 -13.53 -4.11 -31.17
N LEU A 130 -13.44 -5.29 -30.54
CA LEU A 130 -12.69 -5.48 -29.30
C LEU A 130 -11.18 -5.24 -29.48
N VAL A 131 -10.60 -5.69 -30.60
CA VAL A 131 -9.18 -5.43 -30.92
C VAL A 131 -8.93 -3.94 -31.11
N GLU A 132 -9.83 -3.23 -31.80
CA GLU A 132 -9.71 -1.79 -31.99
C GLU A 132 -9.78 -1.03 -30.65
N LEU A 133 -10.73 -1.38 -29.78
CA LEU A 133 -10.83 -0.82 -28.44
C LEU A 133 -9.55 -1.09 -27.62
N SER A 134 -9.02 -2.31 -27.68
CA SER A 134 -7.79 -2.69 -26.97
C SER A 134 -6.57 -1.88 -27.42
N LYS A 135 -6.47 -1.58 -28.73
CA LYS A 135 -5.43 -0.69 -29.27
C LYS A 135 -5.59 0.74 -28.77
N ARG A 136 -6.82 1.28 -28.75
CA ARG A 136 -7.09 2.63 -28.22
C ARG A 136 -6.74 2.73 -26.73
N ILE A 137 -7.08 1.72 -25.93
CA ILE A 137 -6.71 1.65 -24.51
C ILE A 137 -5.19 1.64 -24.35
N SER A 138 -4.49 0.82 -25.13
CA SER A 138 -3.03 0.76 -25.08
C SER A 138 -2.38 2.11 -25.42
N ALA A 139 -2.90 2.81 -26.43
CA ALA A 139 -2.43 4.15 -26.79
C ALA A 139 -2.65 5.18 -25.66
N LEU A 140 -3.83 5.16 -25.02
CA LEU A 140 -4.12 6.03 -23.87
C LEU A 140 -3.20 5.75 -22.68
N VAL A 141 -2.86 4.49 -22.43
CA VAL A 141 -1.92 4.10 -21.37
C VAL A 141 -0.52 4.63 -21.65
N GLU A 142 -0.04 4.51 -22.88
CA GLU A 142 1.27 5.05 -23.28
C GLU A 142 1.30 6.58 -23.23
N GLU A 143 0.22 7.26 -23.67
CA GLU A 143 0.09 8.71 -23.54
C GLU A 143 0.14 9.16 -22.07
N PHE A 144 -0.56 8.43 -21.19
CA PHE A 144 -0.55 8.69 -19.75
C PHE A 144 0.84 8.51 -19.14
N ARG A 145 1.54 7.41 -19.49
CA ARG A 145 2.92 7.15 -19.06
C ARG A 145 3.89 8.25 -19.50
N SER A 146 3.73 8.75 -20.74
CA SER A 146 4.55 9.84 -21.25
C SER A 146 4.28 11.17 -20.54
N LYS A 147 3.02 11.48 -20.21
CA LYS A 147 2.63 12.72 -19.53
C LYS A 147 2.98 12.73 -18.04
N TYR A 148 2.94 11.57 -17.39
CA TYR A 148 3.20 11.40 -15.96
C TYR A 148 4.26 10.32 -15.72
N PRO A 149 5.54 10.59 -16.04
CA PRO A 149 6.61 9.64 -15.77
C PRO A 149 6.73 9.41 -14.27
N VAL A 150 6.56 8.16 -13.86
CA VAL A 150 6.79 7.72 -12.48
C VAL A 150 8.28 7.95 -12.19
N ARG A 151 8.59 8.90 -11.30
CA ARG A 151 9.95 9.19 -10.80
C ARG A 151 10.38 8.18 -9.74
#